data_AF-M7Y4B6-F1
#
_entry.id   AF-M7Y4B6-F1
#
_cell.length_a   1.000
_cell.length_b   1.000
_cell.length_c   1.000
_cell.angle_alpha   90.00
_cell.angle_beta   90.00
_cell.angle_gamma   90.00
#
_symmetry.space_group_name_H-M   'P 1'
#
loop_
_entity.id
_entity.type
_entity.pdbx_description
1 polymer ?
#
loop_
_entity_poly.entity_id
_entity_poly.type
_entity_poly.pdbx_seq_one_letter_code
_entity_poly.pdbx_strand_id
1 'polypeptide(L)'
;MKQFQQAGIVIFVISLLLFSVLPFIGSYKLEKETLAASVKTEHLGVMEEVLAPMVGQEFSSNFAFMGEFNRLFGGYNDAMKANQQWDKVIWDNYAFALTKASALGPVSQNPHFYLFITVVFGVVGALMYILPMYRGKPEGIKHDGIFFSSMKSKGLLGILTGTWLILFYIVLYWFPEYLTNLVLMVDPISMALSGNPASQWFLYGFVYTLAIIVMGIRMFRKYRGNAYQTIRTVSVMFFQLAFAFLLPEIMVLMNMPWHDFKNIWPLDYSFFYDYRIDGMVNAGALGMFMLIWGIILIVLGVPIFTYFFGKRWYCSWVCGCGGLAETLGDPYRQLSDKSVKAWKIERYLIHGVLVFAILMTGLTIANYFTEFALLGQATNQLHSIYGFAIGSAFAGVVGTGFYPLMGNRVWCRFGCPLAAYLGIVQRFKSRFRITTNGGQCISCGNCSTYCEMGIDVRWYAQRGQNIVRSSCVGCGVCSAVCPRGVLKLENADEEGRINEKPILIGNNSITLNA
;
A
#
# COMPACT_ATOMS: atom_id res chain seq x y z
N MET A 1 -33.04 -7.46 -10.12
CA MET A 1 -31.78 -6.71 -9.90
C MET A 1 -31.37 -6.60 -8.43
N LYS A 2 -32.24 -6.14 -7.51
CA LYS A 2 -31.88 -6.06 -6.08
C LYS A 2 -31.52 -7.42 -5.46
N GLN A 3 -32.31 -8.46 -5.75
CA GLN A 3 -32.03 -9.84 -5.31
C GLN A 3 -30.67 -10.35 -5.80
N PHE A 4 -30.29 -10.03 -7.05
CA PHE A 4 -28.98 -10.39 -7.61
C PHE A 4 -27.82 -9.70 -6.87
N GLN A 5 -27.98 -8.41 -6.54
CA GLN A 5 -27.00 -7.68 -5.72
C GLN A 5 -26.91 -8.22 -4.29
N GLN A 6 -28.04 -8.59 -3.69
CA GLN A 6 -28.08 -9.19 -2.36
C GLN A 6 -27.40 -10.57 -2.35
N ALA A 7 -27.70 -11.42 -3.33
CA ALA A 7 -27.01 -12.70 -3.51
C ALA A 7 -25.49 -12.50 -3.68
N GLY A 8 -25.07 -11.51 -4.47
CA GLY A 8 -23.66 -11.16 -4.65
C GLY A 8 -22.97 -10.76 -3.34
N ILE A 9 -23.62 -9.94 -2.50
CA ILE A 9 -23.09 -9.59 -1.17
C ILE A 9 -22.97 -10.82 -0.28
N VAL A 10 -23.99 -11.69 -0.25
CA VAL A 10 -23.96 -12.91 0.57
C VAL A 10 -22.80 -13.81 0.16
N ILE A 11 -22.61 -14.03 -1.14
CA ILE A 11 -21.48 -14.81 -1.67
C ILE A 11 -20.15 -14.18 -1.25
N PHE A 12 -19.99 -12.86 -1.44
CA PHE A 12 -18.76 -12.16 -1.04
C PHE A 12 -18.46 -12.29 0.45
N VAL A 13 -19.47 -12.12 1.31
CA VAL A 13 -19.31 -12.22 2.77
C VAL A 13 -18.94 -13.66 3.17
N ILE A 14 -19.60 -14.68 2.60
CA ILE A 14 -19.25 -16.08 2.88
C ILE A 14 -17.81 -16.36 2.45
N SER A 15 -17.42 -15.97 1.24
CA SER A 15 -16.05 -16.14 0.75
C SER A 15 -15.00 -15.42 1.61
N LEU A 16 -15.31 -14.22 2.10
CA LEU A 16 -14.43 -13.47 3.00
C LEU A 16 -14.33 -14.11 4.40
N LEU A 17 -15.42 -14.67 4.92
CA LEU A 17 -15.42 -15.42 6.17
C LEU A 17 -14.59 -16.70 6.04
N LEU A 18 -14.79 -17.46 4.95
CA LEU A 18 -13.98 -18.64 4.65
C LEU A 18 -12.49 -18.27 4.52
N PHE A 19 -12.16 -17.22 3.79
CA PHE A 19 -10.80 -16.69 3.70
C PHE A 19 -10.22 -16.37 5.09
N SER A 20 -11.01 -15.77 5.97
CA SER A 20 -10.56 -15.41 7.32
C SER A 20 -10.40 -16.62 8.25
N VAL A 21 -11.09 -17.73 7.98
CA VAL A 21 -11.04 -18.97 8.78
C VAL A 21 -9.96 -19.93 8.28
N LEU A 22 -9.56 -19.86 7.01
CA LEU A 22 -8.52 -20.72 6.43
C LEU A 22 -7.22 -20.86 7.25
N PRO A 23 -6.67 -19.79 7.86
CA PRO A 23 -5.53 -19.87 8.77
C PRO A 23 -5.63 -20.92 9.89
N PHE A 24 -6.85 -21.32 10.27
CA PHE A 24 -7.11 -22.18 11.43
C PHE A 24 -7.47 -23.63 11.06
N ILE A 25 -7.34 -24.03 9.78
CA ILE A 25 -7.75 -25.37 9.30
C ILE A 25 -6.52 -26.23 9.01
N GLY A 26 -6.51 -27.48 9.47
CA GLY A 26 -5.46 -28.46 9.15
C GLY A 26 -4.56 -28.80 10.34
N SER A 27 -3.72 -29.81 10.15
CA SER A 27 -2.70 -30.27 11.08
C SER A 27 -1.29 -29.95 10.56
N TYR A 28 -0.29 -30.10 11.42
CA TYR A 28 1.09 -29.78 11.10
C TYR A 28 2.01 -30.88 11.60
N LYS A 29 2.93 -31.35 10.76
CA LYS A 29 3.89 -32.39 11.13
C LYS A 29 5.26 -32.03 10.55
N LEU A 30 6.26 -31.93 11.41
CA LEU A 30 7.64 -31.69 11.00
C LEU A 30 8.32 -33.03 10.70
N GLU A 31 8.81 -33.20 9.49
CA GLU A 31 9.62 -34.35 9.09
C GLU A 31 11.09 -33.95 8.94
N LYS A 32 12.00 -34.91 9.02
CA LYS A 32 13.45 -34.64 8.97
C LYS A 32 13.86 -34.06 7.62
N GLU A 33 13.25 -34.59 6.56
CA GLU A 33 13.44 -34.16 5.18
C GLU A 33 13.00 -32.70 5.01
N THR A 34 11.85 -32.34 5.57
CA THR A 34 11.33 -30.98 5.57
C THR A 34 12.23 -30.00 6.31
N LEU A 35 12.78 -30.43 7.46
CA LEU A 35 13.73 -29.66 8.24
C LEU A 35 15.01 -29.39 7.45
N ALA A 36 15.58 -30.44 6.84
CA ALA A 36 16.78 -30.34 6.01
C ALA A 36 16.59 -29.45 4.77
N ALA A 37 15.40 -29.44 4.17
CA ALA A 37 15.11 -28.61 3.00
C ALA A 37 14.85 -27.13 3.34
N SER A 38 14.41 -26.82 4.57
CA SER A 38 13.93 -25.48 4.94
C SER A 38 14.91 -24.68 5.78
N VAL A 39 15.95 -25.32 6.32
CA VAL A 39 16.98 -24.72 7.18
C VAL A 39 18.30 -24.62 6.42
N LYS A 40 19.06 -23.55 6.67
CA LYS A 40 20.40 -23.41 6.07
C LYS A 40 21.33 -24.48 6.62
N THR A 41 22.26 -24.95 5.79
CA THR A 41 23.21 -26.03 6.16
C THR A 41 24.00 -25.74 7.43
N GLU A 42 24.32 -24.46 7.68
CA GLU A 42 25.03 -23.99 8.88
C GLU A 42 24.25 -24.17 10.19
N HIS A 43 22.92 -24.10 10.13
CA HIS A 43 22.05 -24.23 11.31
C HIS A 43 21.44 -25.63 11.45
N LEU A 44 21.54 -26.47 10.42
CA LEU A 44 20.82 -27.74 10.36
C LEU A 44 21.13 -28.66 11.54
N GLY A 45 22.41 -28.86 11.88
CA GLY A 45 22.79 -29.77 12.98
C GLY A 45 22.22 -29.35 14.34
N VAL A 46 22.25 -28.04 14.63
CA VAL A 46 21.65 -27.49 15.86
C VAL A 46 20.13 -27.62 15.81
N MET A 47 19.51 -27.31 14.67
CA MET A 47 18.06 -27.36 14.50
C MET A 47 17.50 -28.78 14.60
N GLU A 48 18.23 -29.79 14.11
CA GLU A 48 17.89 -31.19 14.27
C GLU A 48 17.87 -31.63 15.73
N GLU A 49 18.85 -31.19 16.53
CA GLU A 49 18.91 -31.48 17.96
C GLU A 49 17.80 -30.75 18.73
N VAL A 50 17.65 -29.45 18.48
CA VAL A 50 16.68 -28.59 19.20
C VAL A 50 15.24 -28.99 18.90
N LEU A 51 14.93 -29.31 17.64
CA LEU A 51 13.58 -29.67 17.20
C LEU A 51 13.32 -31.18 17.21
N ALA A 52 14.28 -32.02 17.63
CA ALA A 52 14.10 -33.47 17.75
C ALA A 52 12.80 -33.87 18.47
N PRO A 53 12.35 -33.18 19.56
CA PRO A 53 11.10 -33.52 20.22
C PRO A 53 9.85 -33.32 19.34
N MET A 54 9.89 -32.40 18.37
CA MET A 54 8.76 -32.11 17.47
C MET A 54 8.75 -33.00 16.22
N VAL A 55 9.92 -33.50 15.81
CA VAL A 55 10.04 -34.29 14.58
C VAL A 55 9.19 -35.56 14.68
N GLY A 56 8.31 -35.74 13.70
CA GLY A 56 7.37 -36.86 13.62
C GLY A 56 6.08 -36.70 14.43
N GLN A 57 5.96 -35.68 15.27
CA GLN A 57 4.73 -35.38 16.02
C GLN A 57 3.73 -34.61 15.16
N GLU A 58 2.45 -34.97 15.25
CA GLU A 58 1.36 -34.26 14.59
C GLU A 58 0.69 -33.27 15.54
N PHE A 59 0.58 -32.03 15.10
CA PHE A 59 -0.04 -30.92 15.81
C PHE A 59 -1.38 -30.56 15.17
N SER A 60 -2.43 -30.38 15.96
CA SER A 60 -3.79 -30.11 15.47
C SER A 60 -4.02 -28.69 14.95
N SER A 61 -3.06 -27.78 15.11
CA SER A 61 -3.12 -26.40 14.64
C SER A 61 -1.73 -25.78 14.51
N ASN A 62 -1.62 -24.71 13.71
CA ASN A 62 -0.39 -23.91 13.63
C ASN A 62 -0.04 -23.26 14.98
N PHE A 63 -1.02 -22.93 15.82
CA PHE A 63 -0.77 -22.40 17.18
C PHE A 63 -0.07 -23.42 18.07
N ALA A 64 -0.50 -24.68 18.04
CA ALA A 64 0.15 -25.74 18.81
C ALA A 64 1.56 -26.02 18.28
N PHE A 65 1.71 -26.10 16.95
CA PHE A 65 3.00 -26.26 16.29
C PHE A 65 3.98 -25.13 16.64
N MET A 66 3.54 -23.87 16.48
CA MET A 66 4.35 -22.69 16.76
C MET A 66 4.62 -22.48 18.24
N GLY A 67 3.69 -22.87 19.11
CA GLY A 67 3.91 -22.85 20.56
C GLY A 67 5.08 -23.73 20.96
N GLU A 68 5.12 -24.96 20.44
CA GLU A 68 6.20 -25.90 20.71
C GLU A 68 7.51 -25.48 20.00
N PHE A 69 7.44 -25.01 18.76
CA PHE A 69 8.61 -24.47 18.04
C PHE A 69 9.24 -23.31 18.81
N ASN A 70 8.44 -22.32 19.23
CA ASN A 70 8.93 -21.16 19.97
C ASN A 70 9.48 -21.56 21.35
N ARG A 71 8.91 -22.59 21.99
CA ARG A 71 9.41 -23.11 23.26
C ARG A 71 10.80 -23.72 23.12
N LEU A 72 11.02 -24.54 22.08
CA LEU A 72 12.29 -25.21 21.83
C LEU A 72 13.34 -24.26 21.24
N PHE A 73 13.03 -23.64 20.11
CA PHE A 73 13.94 -22.74 19.39
C PHE A 73 14.20 -21.43 20.16
N GLY A 74 13.15 -20.82 20.71
CA GLY A 74 13.28 -19.64 21.57
C GLY A 74 14.05 -19.97 22.85
N GLY A 75 13.76 -21.10 23.48
CA GLY A 75 14.50 -21.57 24.66
C GLY A 75 15.99 -21.79 24.39
N TYR A 76 16.35 -22.38 23.24
CA TYR A 76 17.73 -22.50 22.80
C TYR A 76 18.41 -21.12 22.65
N ASN A 77 17.78 -20.23 21.88
CA ASN A 77 18.33 -18.90 21.62
C ASN A 77 18.47 -18.06 22.90
N ASP A 78 17.50 -18.14 23.81
CA ASP A 78 17.54 -17.42 25.07
C ASP A 78 18.61 -17.97 26.02
N ALA A 79 18.84 -19.29 26.02
CA ALA A 79 19.96 -19.89 26.75
C ALA A 79 21.32 -19.42 26.20
N MET A 80 21.50 -19.34 24.88
CA MET A 80 22.73 -18.83 24.26
C MET A 80 22.96 -17.35 24.62
N LYS A 81 21.92 -16.51 24.56
CA LYS A 81 22.00 -15.10 24.97
C LYS A 81 22.33 -14.94 26.44
N ALA A 82 21.70 -15.73 27.32
CA ALA A 82 21.96 -15.71 28.76
C ALA A 82 23.42 -16.07 29.08
N ASN A 83 23.99 -17.01 28.32
CA ASN A 83 25.39 -17.42 28.43
C ASN A 83 26.37 -16.53 27.64
N GLN A 84 25.91 -15.41 27.06
CA GLN A 84 26.70 -14.50 26.23
C GLN A 84 27.37 -15.15 25.00
N GLN A 85 26.83 -16.28 24.53
CA GLN A 85 27.30 -17.00 23.33
C GLN A 85 26.60 -16.45 22.08
N TRP A 86 26.86 -15.17 21.78
CA TRP A 86 26.21 -14.44 20.69
C TRP A 86 26.48 -15.02 19.30
N ASP A 87 27.61 -15.69 19.14
CA ASP A 87 28.05 -16.42 17.94
C ASP A 87 27.18 -17.65 17.63
N LYS A 88 26.51 -18.21 18.65
CA LYS A 88 25.63 -19.38 18.51
C LYS A 88 24.15 -19.03 18.43
N VAL A 89 23.80 -17.74 18.59
CA VAL A 89 22.41 -17.29 18.48
C VAL A 89 22.00 -17.34 17.02
N ILE A 90 20.94 -18.08 16.72
CA ILE A 90 20.38 -18.16 15.37
C ILE A 90 19.44 -16.97 15.18
N TRP A 91 19.87 -16.00 14.37
CA TRP A 91 19.11 -14.79 14.06
C TRP A 91 18.14 -14.96 12.88
N ASP A 92 18.30 -16.01 12.08
CA ASP A 92 17.40 -16.34 10.97
C ASP A 92 16.01 -16.74 11.47
N ASN A 93 14.98 -16.28 10.78
CA ASN A 93 13.60 -16.65 11.07
C ASN A 93 13.14 -17.82 10.18
N TYR A 94 13.13 -19.03 10.74
CA TYR A 94 12.64 -20.24 10.07
C TYR A 94 11.16 -20.56 10.31
N ALA A 95 10.47 -19.80 11.18
CA ALA A 95 9.11 -20.11 11.64
C ALA A 95 8.13 -20.27 10.47
N PHE A 96 8.11 -19.31 9.55
CA PHE A 96 7.22 -19.34 8.39
C PHE A 96 7.53 -20.49 7.43
N ALA A 97 8.80 -20.66 7.06
CA ALA A 97 9.22 -21.68 6.11
C ALA A 97 8.90 -23.09 6.61
N LEU A 98 9.25 -23.37 7.87
CA LEU A 98 8.97 -24.66 8.52
C LEU A 98 7.47 -24.89 8.67
N THR A 99 6.72 -23.92 9.18
CA THR A 99 5.27 -24.08 9.36
C THR A 99 4.56 -24.33 8.03
N LYS A 100 4.96 -23.62 6.96
CA LYS A 100 4.39 -23.82 5.62
C LYS A 100 4.70 -25.22 5.10
N ALA A 101 5.96 -25.65 5.21
CA ALA A 101 6.40 -26.94 4.69
C ALA A 101 5.89 -28.13 5.53
N SER A 102 5.55 -27.89 6.80
CA SER A 102 4.94 -28.88 7.71
C SER A 102 3.41 -28.93 7.63
N ALA A 103 2.76 -28.12 6.80
CA ALA A 103 1.30 -28.03 6.76
C ALA A 103 0.65 -29.26 6.08
N LEU A 104 -0.11 -30.02 6.87
CA LEU A 104 -0.92 -31.14 6.42
C LEU A 104 -2.40 -30.77 6.51
N GLY A 105 -3.12 -30.81 5.40
CA GLY A 105 -4.54 -30.49 5.48
C GLY A 105 -5.21 -30.35 4.14
N PRO A 106 -6.52 -30.03 4.17
CA PRO A 106 -7.28 -29.96 2.95
C PRO A 106 -6.80 -28.80 2.05
N VAL A 107 -6.21 -27.74 2.64
CA VAL A 107 -5.66 -26.60 1.88
C VAL A 107 -4.38 -26.98 1.14
N SER A 108 -3.45 -27.69 1.78
CA SER A 108 -2.20 -28.14 1.10
C SER A 108 -2.48 -29.24 0.07
N GLN A 109 -3.48 -30.09 0.31
CA GLN A 109 -3.89 -31.13 -0.64
C GLN A 109 -4.67 -30.60 -1.85
N ASN A 110 -5.54 -29.61 -1.64
CA ASN A 110 -6.42 -29.06 -2.69
C ASN A 110 -6.41 -27.53 -2.73
N PRO A 111 -5.25 -26.88 -2.96
CA PRO A 111 -5.13 -25.42 -2.91
C PRO A 111 -6.05 -24.72 -3.93
N HIS A 112 -6.25 -25.31 -5.11
CA HIS A 112 -7.14 -24.79 -6.15
C HIS A 112 -8.60 -24.67 -5.70
N PHE A 113 -9.11 -25.62 -4.92
CA PHE A 113 -10.48 -25.59 -4.42
C PHE A 113 -10.67 -24.43 -3.45
N TYR A 114 -9.74 -24.26 -2.51
CA TYR A 114 -9.79 -23.18 -1.54
C TYR A 114 -9.61 -21.80 -2.18
N LEU A 115 -8.73 -21.69 -3.18
CA LEU A 115 -8.60 -20.49 -4.00
C LEU A 115 -9.94 -20.15 -4.68
N PHE A 116 -10.63 -21.14 -5.23
CA PHE A 116 -11.88 -20.94 -5.94
C PHE A 116 -13.01 -20.44 -5.02
N ILE A 117 -13.24 -21.11 -3.89
CA ILE A 117 -14.35 -20.76 -2.97
C ILE A 117 -14.13 -19.46 -2.20
N THR A 118 -12.88 -19.07 -1.95
CA THR A 118 -12.56 -17.86 -1.18
C THR A 118 -12.26 -16.66 -2.06
N VAL A 119 -11.46 -16.83 -3.12
CA VAL A 119 -11.04 -15.71 -3.97
C VAL A 119 -11.96 -15.57 -5.17
N VAL A 120 -12.14 -16.63 -5.97
CA VAL A 120 -12.91 -16.53 -7.23
C VAL A 120 -14.38 -16.23 -6.94
N PHE A 121 -15.01 -16.97 -6.04
CA PHE A 121 -16.38 -16.68 -5.59
C PHE A 121 -16.49 -15.33 -4.90
N GLY A 122 -15.48 -14.90 -4.13
CA GLY A 122 -15.44 -13.55 -3.57
C GLY A 122 -15.48 -12.48 -4.66
N VAL A 123 -14.62 -12.60 -5.68
CA VAL A 123 -14.59 -11.69 -6.84
C VAL A 123 -15.94 -11.70 -7.58
N VAL A 124 -16.48 -12.88 -7.86
CA VAL A 124 -17.79 -13.02 -8.54
C VAL A 124 -18.90 -12.35 -7.72
N GLY A 125 -18.98 -12.62 -6.42
CA GLY A 125 -19.95 -12.00 -5.52
C GLY A 125 -19.83 -10.46 -5.49
N ALA A 126 -18.60 -9.94 -5.42
CA ALA A 126 -18.34 -8.51 -5.51
C ALA A 126 -18.81 -7.92 -6.86
N LEU A 127 -18.51 -8.58 -7.98
CA LEU A 127 -18.93 -8.13 -9.31
C LEU A 127 -20.44 -8.21 -9.51
N MET A 128 -21.11 -9.22 -8.95
CA MET A 128 -22.57 -9.32 -8.94
C MET A 128 -23.22 -8.12 -8.24
N TYR A 129 -22.58 -7.57 -7.20
CA TYR A 129 -23.02 -6.35 -6.55
C TYR A 129 -22.67 -5.08 -7.35
N ILE A 130 -21.44 -5.01 -7.89
CA ILE A 130 -20.87 -3.82 -8.53
C ILE A 130 -21.46 -3.56 -9.92
N LEU A 131 -21.58 -4.56 -10.78
CA LEU A 131 -21.98 -4.37 -12.18
C LEU A 131 -23.40 -3.78 -12.33
N PRO A 132 -24.41 -4.19 -11.53
CA PRO A 132 -25.72 -3.55 -11.55
C PRO A 132 -25.75 -2.11 -11.02
N MET A 133 -24.72 -1.68 -10.29
CA MET A 133 -24.70 -0.37 -9.63
C MET A 133 -24.92 0.75 -10.65
N TYR A 134 -25.81 1.69 -10.31
CA TYR A 134 -26.18 2.85 -11.15
C TYR A 134 -26.77 2.51 -12.53
N ARG A 135 -27.20 1.26 -12.77
CA ARG A 135 -27.92 0.90 -13.99
C ARG A 135 -29.23 1.71 -14.08
N GLY A 136 -29.50 2.30 -15.25
CA GLY A 136 -30.67 3.14 -15.47
C GLY A 136 -30.60 4.54 -14.84
N LYS A 137 -29.49 4.91 -14.21
CA LYS A 137 -29.26 6.30 -13.75
C LYS A 137 -28.54 7.11 -14.85
N PRO A 138 -28.78 8.44 -14.91
CA PRO A 138 -28.06 9.30 -15.85
C PRO A 138 -26.57 9.28 -15.58
N GLU A 139 -25.77 9.62 -16.59
CA GLU A 139 -24.32 9.73 -16.45
C GLU A 139 -23.92 10.80 -15.41
N GLY A 140 -22.68 10.75 -14.96
CA GLY A 140 -22.16 11.64 -13.93
C GLY A 140 -21.89 10.95 -12.59
N ILE A 141 -21.20 11.67 -11.72
CA ILE A 141 -20.58 11.11 -10.52
C ILE A 141 -21.63 10.91 -9.43
N LYS A 142 -21.69 9.69 -8.88
CA LYS A 142 -22.69 9.29 -7.88
C LYS A 142 -22.10 9.28 -6.47
N HIS A 143 -22.70 10.08 -5.59
CA HIS A 143 -22.17 10.40 -4.26
C HIS A 143 -23.26 10.49 -3.17
N ASP A 144 -24.46 10.00 -3.48
CA ASP A 144 -25.64 10.18 -2.65
C ASP A 144 -25.56 9.37 -1.34
N GLY A 145 -25.98 9.99 -0.24
CA GLY A 145 -26.21 9.34 1.05
C GLY A 145 -24.96 8.75 1.73
N ILE A 146 -23.75 9.20 1.38
CA ILE A 146 -22.51 8.59 1.87
C ILE A 146 -22.33 8.68 3.39
N PHE A 147 -22.84 9.75 4.00
CA PHE A 147 -22.75 10.00 5.45
C PHE A 147 -23.75 9.18 6.28
N PHE A 148 -24.77 8.58 5.65
CA PHE A 148 -25.78 7.77 6.37
C PHE A 148 -25.44 6.28 6.40
N SER A 149 -24.34 5.87 5.75
CA SER A 149 -23.95 4.47 5.66
C SER A 149 -23.03 4.08 6.81
N SER A 150 -23.47 3.15 7.67
CA SER A 150 -22.65 2.59 8.76
C SER A 150 -21.26 2.10 8.29
N MET A 151 -21.16 1.59 7.07
CA MET A 151 -19.88 1.17 6.48
C MET A 151 -18.96 2.33 6.11
N LYS A 152 -19.48 3.51 5.74
CA LYS A 152 -18.71 4.63 5.15
C LYS A 152 -18.56 5.84 6.07
N SER A 153 -19.28 5.88 7.19
CA SER A 153 -19.36 7.04 8.08
C SER A 153 -18.90 6.71 9.51
N LYS A 154 -17.82 5.93 9.67
CA LYS A 154 -17.28 5.49 10.98
C LYS A 154 -18.28 4.70 11.84
N GLY A 155 -19.27 4.04 11.22
CA GLY A 155 -20.17 3.14 11.93
C GLY A 155 -19.51 1.80 12.23
N LEU A 156 -20.21 0.93 12.97
CA LEU A 156 -19.70 -0.36 13.44
C LEU A 156 -19.12 -1.22 12.28
N LEU A 157 -19.81 -1.29 11.15
CA LEU A 157 -19.32 -2.07 9.99
C LEU A 157 -18.04 -1.50 9.37
N GLY A 158 -17.87 -0.18 9.39
CA GLY A 158 -16.64 0.47 8.97
C GLY A 158 -15.49 0.16 9.93
N ILE A 159 -15.74 0.24 11.24
CA ILE A 159 -14.76 -0.08 12.28
C ILE A 159 -14.34 -1.55 12.18
N LEU A 160 -15.28 -2.49 12.08
CA LEU A 160 -14.99 -3.92 11.92
C LEU A 160 -14.14 -4.21 10.68
N THR A 161 -14.47 -3.60 9.54
CA THR A 161 -13.67 -3.71 8.31
C THR A 161 -12.25 -3.16 8.52
N GLY A 162 -12.13 -1.99 9.14
CA GLY A 162 -10.83 -1.37 9.44
C GLY A 162 -9.99 -2.24 10.38
N THR A 163 -10.57 -2.74 11.46
CA THR A 163 -9.92 -3.67 12.40
C THR A 163 -9.49 -4.95 11.70
N TRP A 164 -10.33 -5.54 10.85
CA TRP A 164 -9.96 -6.74 10.09
C TRP A 164 -8.77 -6.49 9.16
N LEU A 165 -8.75 -5.36 8.43
CA LEU A 165 -7.62 -4.99 7.56
C LEU A 165 -6.32 -4.77 8.37
N ILE A 166 -6.42 -4.13 9.54
CA ILE A 166 -5.29 -3.92 10.46
C ILE A 166 -4.76 -5.26 10.95
N LEU A 167 -5.62 -6.12 11.49
CA LEU A 167 -5.23 -7.42 12.02
C LEU A 167 -4.63 -8.31 10.93
N PHE A 168 -5.26 -8.36 9.75
CA PHE A 168 -4.73 -9.12 8.62
C PHE A 168 -3.32 -8.65 8.26
N TYR A 169 -3.09 -7.34 8.16
CA TYR A 169 -1.76 -6.81 7.87
C TYR A 169 -0.75 -7.08 9.00
N ILE A 170 -1.17 -6.97 10.26
CA ILE A 170 -0.30 -7.26 11.42
C ILE A 170 0.18 -8.72 11.37
N VAL A 171 -0.75 -9.65 11.19
CA VAL A 171 -0.39 -11.06 11.12
C VAL A 171 0.48 -11.31 9.87
N LEU A 172 0.16 -10.70 8.73
CA LEU A 172 0.95 -10.88 7.51
C LEU A 172 2.40 -10.39 7.63
N TYR A 173 2.63 -9.29 8.33
CA TYR A 173 3.96 -8.70 8.45
C TYR A 173 4.80 -9.37 9.56
N TRP A 174 4.23 -9.52 10.75
CA TRP A 174 4.99 -9.93 11.95
C TRP A 174 4.82 -11.39 12.32
N PHE A 175 3.74 -12.04 11.88
CA PHE A 175 3.42 -13.41 12.24
C PHE A 175 2.95 -14.24 11.03
N PRO A 176 3.68 -14.21 9.89
CA PRO A 176 3.25 -14.85 8.65
C PRO A 176 3.04 -16.36 8.78
N GLU A 177 3.68 -17.02 9.75
CA GLU A 177 3.53 -18.45 10.07
C GLU A 177 2.06 -18.84 10.37
N TYR A 178 1.25 -17.93 10.90
CA TYR A 178 -0.16 -18.19 11.14
C TYR A 178 -1.02 -18.05 9.87
N LEU A 179 -0.50 -17.49 8.78
CA LEU A 179 -1.21 -17.35 7.50
C LEU A 179 -0.79 -18.41 6.47
N THR A 180 -0.07 -19.45 6.89
CA THR A 180 0.49 -20.48 5.99
C THR A 180 -0.53 -21.08 5.04
N ASN A 181 -1.73 -21.42 5.51
CA ASN A 181 -2.80 -21.92 4.63
C ASN A 181 -3.26 -20.91 3.58
N LEU A 182 -3.29 -19.61 3.90
CA LEU A 182 -3.61 -18.59 2.90
C LEU A 182 -2.51 -18.46 1.85
N VAL A 183 -1.26 -18.66 2.23
CA VAL A 183 -0.14 -18.67 1.28
C VAL A 183 -0.17 -19.93 0.41
N LEU A 184 -0.37 -21.11 1.01
CA LEU A 184 -0.50 -22.38 0.30
C LEU A 184 -1.64 -22.36 -0.73
N MET A 185 -2.74 -21.69 -0.41
CA MET A 185 -3.86 -21.51 -1.35
C MET A 185 -3.44 -20.83 -2.67
N VAL A 186 -2.46 -19.92 -2.63
CA VAL A 186 -1.99 -19.18 -3.81
C VAL A 186 -0.70 -19.76 -4.42
N ASP A 187 -0.14 -20.84 -3.84
CA ASP A 187 1.05 -21.52 -4.37
C ASP A 187 0.94 -21.90 -5.84
N PRO A 188 -0.17 -22.49 -6.33
CA PRO A 188 -0.26 -22.87 -7.73
C PRO A 188 -0.13 -21.69 -8.70
N ILE A 189 -0.59 -20.49 -8.30
CA ILE A 189 -0.45 -19.28 -9.10
C ILE A 189 1.00 -18.79 -9.05
N SER A 190 1.63 -18.77 -7.88
CA SER A 190 3.03 -18.37 -7.74
C SER A 190 3.94 -19.28 -8.56
N MET A 191 3.74 -20.59 -8.46
CA MET A 191 4.53 -21.56 -9.21
C MET A 191 4.39 -21.38 -10.72
N ALA A 192 3.20 -21.01 -11.20
CA ALA A 192 2.95 -20.72 -12.61
C ALA A 192 3.57 -19.39 -13.09
N LEU A 193 3.74 -18.41 -12.21
CA LEU A 193 4.25 -17.08 -12.58
C LEU A 193 5.76 -16.92 -12.37
N SER A 194 6.28 -17.40 -11.23
CA SER A 194 7.66 -17.19 -10.80
C SER A 194 8.49 -18.47 -10.71
N GLY A 195 7.86 -19.65 -10.84
CA GLY A 195 8.53 -20.95 -10.68
C GLY A 195 8.85 -21.31 -9.22
N ASN A 196 8.47 -20.46 -8.25
CA ASN A 196 8.76 -20.64 -6.83
C ASN A 196 7.48 -20.74 -5.99
N PRO A 197 7.53 -21.41 -4.83
CA PRO A 197 6.43 -21.41 -3.87
C PRO A 197 6.07 -19.98 -3.43
N ALA A 198 4.79 -19.73 -3.16
CA ALA A 198 4.35 -18.39 -2.78
C ALA A 198 4.92 -17.98 -1.41
N SER A 199 5.20 -16.68 -1.28
CA SER A 199 5.50 -16.04 0.00
C SER A 199 4.25 -15.29 0.51
N GLN A 200 4.31 -14.84 1.76
CA GLN A 200 3.33 -13.90 2.31
C GLN A 200 3.22 -12.61 1.48
N TRP A 201 4.32 -12.19 0.83
CA TRP A 201 4.35 -11.02 -0.05
C TRP A 201 3.65 -11.28 -1.38
N PHE A 202 3.78 -12.49 -1.92
CA PHE A 202 3.01 -12.90 -3.10
C PHE A 202 1.51 -12.87 -2.80
N LEU A 203 1.07 -13.45 -1.67
CA LEU A 203 -0.32 -13.39 -1.22
C LEU A 203 -0.80 -11.93 -1.10
N TYR A 204 -0.01 -11.09 -0.43
CA TYR A 204 -0.33 -9.67 -0.29
C TYR A 204 -0.47 -8.98 -1.65
N GLY A 205 0.52 -9.13 -2.54
CA GLY A 205 0.52 -8.55 -3.88
C GLY A 205 -0.66 -9.03 -4.74
N PHE A 206 -1.01 -10.31 -4.64
CA PHE A 206 -2.14 -10.91 -5.33
C PHE A 206 -3.47 -10.33 -4.87
N VAL A 207 -3.75 -10.34 -3.56
CA VAL A 207 -4.99 -9.78 -2.98
C VAL A 207 -5.08 -8.26 -3.23
N TYR A 208 -3.96 -7.56 -3.13
CA TYR A 208 -3.86 -6.13 -3.40
C TYR A 208 -4.22 -5.79 -4.85
N THR A 209 -3.67 -6.55 -5.80
CA THR A 209 -3.93 -6.38 -7.24
C THR A 209 -5.40 -6.71 -7.56
N LEU A 210 -5.95 -7.78 -7.00
CA LEU A 210 -7.36 -8.10 -7.14
C LEU A 210 -8.28 -7.01 -6.59
N ALA A 211 -7.97 -6.46 -5.41
CA ALA A 211 -8.73 -5.36 -4.82
C ALA A 211 -8.76 -4.13 -5.74
N ILE A 212 -7.62 -3.74 -6.31
CA ILE A 212 -7.53 -2.63 -7.27
C ILE A 212 -8.35 -2.92 -8.53
N ILE A 213 -8.29 -4.13 -9.09
CA ILE A 213 -9.01 -4.47 -10.32
C ILE A 213 -10.52 -4.47 -10.09
N VAL A 214 -11.00 -5.17 -9.05
CA VAL A 214 -12.43 -5.28 -8.74
C VAL A 214 -13.01 -3.92 -8.37
N MET A 215 -12.32 -3.15 -7.52
CA MET A 215 -12.77 -1.81 -7.14
C MET A 215 -12.54 -0.78 -8.25
N GLY A 216 -11.62 -1.02 -9.18
CA GLY A 216 -11.47 -0.28 -10.43
C GLY A 216 -12.69 -0.43 -11.34
N ILE A 217 -13.25 -1.64 -11.45
CA ILE A 217 -14.52 -1.85 -12.18
C ILE A 217 -15.67 -1.04 -11.54
N ARG A 218 -15.72 -0.98 -10.19
CA ARG A 218 -16.66 -0.10 -9.48
C ARG A 218 -16.45 1.38 -9.82
N MET A 219 -15.21 1.82 -9.99
CA MET A 219 -14.88 3.19 -10.38
C MET A 219 -15.43 3.52 -11.77
N PHE A 220 -15.34 2.61 -12.76
CA PHE A 220 -15.95 2.82 -14.08
C PHE A 220 -17.47 3.00 -14.00
N ARG A 221 -18.14 2.26 -13.11
CA ARG A 221 -19.58 2.43 -12.88
C ARG A 221 -19.90 3.78 -12.23
N LYS A 222 -19.12 4.20 -11.23
CA LYS A 222 -19.36 5.41 -10.43
C LYS A 222 -19.06 6.71 -11.18
N TYR A 223 -17.99 6.73 -11.97
CA TYR A 223 -17.51 7.92 -12.69
C TYR A 223 -17.84 7.87 -14.19
N ARG A 224 -18.86 7.09 -14.57
CA ARG A 224 -19.35 7.00 -15.94
C ARG A 224 -19.65 8.40 -16.51
N GLY A 225 -19.13 8.66 -17.71
CA GLY A 225 -19.22 9.97 -18.38
C GLY A 225 -18.05 10.92 -18.06
N ASN A 226 -17.09 10.52 -17.21
CA ASN A 226 -15.88 11.31 -16.94
C ASN A 226 -14.62 10.62 -17.51
N ALA A 227 -14.18 11.06 -18.69
CA ALA A 227 -13.02 10.49 -19.37
C ALA A 227 -11.74 10.54 -18.51
N TYR A 228 -11.50 11.65 -17.80
CA TYR A 228 -10.30 11.80 -16.98
C TYR A 228 -10.21 10.75 -15.87
N GLN A 229 -11.32 10.53 -15.15
CA GLN A 229 -11.35 9.55 -14.06
C GLN A 229 -11.26 8.12 -14.62
N THR A 230 -11.91 7.83 -15.75
CA THR A 230 -11.83 6.52 -16.41
C THR A 230 -10.41 6.19 -16.85
N ILE A 231 -9.73 7.08 -17.58
CA ILE A 231 -8.36 6.85 -18.06
C ILE A 231 -7.41 6.69 -16.88
N ARG A 232 -7.56 7.52 -15.83
CA ARG A 232 -6.75 7.38 -14.62
C ARG A 232 -6.95 6.02 -13.95
N THR A 233 -8.19 5.54 -13.84
CA THR A 233 -8.49 4.22 -13.27
C THR A 233 -7.86 3.10 -14.10
N VAL A 234 -7.92 3.18 -15.43
CA VAL A 234 -7.24 2.22 -16.31
C VAL A 234 -5.73 2.25 -16.06
N SER A 235 -5.13 3.44 -15.97
CA SER A 235 -3.70 3.61 -15.72
C SER A 235 -3.26 2.92 -14.43
N VAL A 236 -3.93 3.19 -13.30
CA VAL A 236 -3.54 2.57 -12.01
C VAL A 236 -3.75 1.06 -12.00
N MET A 237 -4.80 0.55 -12.67
CA MET A 237 -5.00 -0.89 -12.81
C MET A 237 -3.90 -1.53 -13.65
N PHE A 238 -3.50 -0.89 -14.74
CA PHE A 238 -2.43 -1.35 -15.62
C PHE A 238 -1.08 -1.37 -14.90
N PHE A 239 -0.67 -0.26 -14.26
CA PHE A 239 0.60 -0.22 -13.54
C PHE A 239 0.63 -1.19 -12.36
N GLN A 240 -0.48 -1.39 -11.66
CA GLN A 240 -0.54 -2.40 -10.61
C GLN A 240 -0.40 -3.82 -11.17
N LEU A 241 -1.18 -4.18 -12.18
CA LEU A 241 -1.18 -5.55 -12.70
C LEU A 241 0.13 -5.85 -13.46
N ALA A 242 0.51 -4.99 -14.40
CA ALA A 242 1.64 -5.24 -15.28
C ALA A 242 2.99 -4.99 -14.58
N PHE A 243 3.18 -3.82 -13.96
CA PHE A 243 4.50 -3.42 -13.43
C PHE A 243 4.72 -3.83 -11.98
N ALA A 244 3.69 -3.81 -11.13
CA ALA A 244 3.84 -4.12 -9.71
C ALA A 244 3.77 -5.62 -9.39
N PHE A 245 3.02 -6.37 -10.20
CA PHE A 245 2.69 -7.77 -9.91
C PHE A 245 3.27 -8.71 -10.97
N LEU A 246 2.87 -8.61 -12.24
CA LEU A 246 3.29 -9.59 -13.25
C LEU A 246 4.79 -9.48 -13.61
N LEU A 247 5.28 -8.27 -13.90
CA LEU A 247 6.66 -8.09 -14.36
C LEU A 247 7.69 -8.59 -13.33
N PRO A 248 7.61 -8.26 -12.03
CA PRO A 248 8.58 -8.76 -11.05
C PRO A 248 8.54 -10.29 -10.88
N GLU A 249 7.36 -10.91 -10.94
CA GLU A 249 7.22 -12.37 -10.83
C GLU A 249 7.80 -13.08 -12.07
N ILE A 250 7.57 -12.53 -13.27
CA ILE A 250 8.17 -13.03 -14.51
C ILE A 250 9.70 -12.86 -14.50
N MET A 251 10.22 -11.78 -13.91
CA MET A 251 11.67 -11.61 -13.76
C MET A 251 12.29 -12.70 -12.89
N VAL A 252 11.61 -13.08 -11.80
CA VAL A 252 12.06 -14.19 -10.94
C VAL A 252 12.08 -15.50 -11.71
N LEU A 253 11.06 -15.77 -12.56
CA LEU A 253 11.05 -16.94 -13.44
C LEU A 253 12.26 -16.99 -14.39
N MET A 254 12.77 -15.83 -14.79
CA MET A 254 13.96 -15.69 -15.64
C MET A 254 15.28 -15.68 -14.85
N ASN A 255 15.28 -16.04 -13.56
CA ASN A 255 16.43 -15.99 -12.65
C ASN A 255 17.04 -14.58 -12.49
N MET A 256 16.22 -13.53 -12.62
CA MET A 256 16.63 -12.13 -12.45
C MET A 256 16.15 -11.60 -11.09
N PRO A 257 16.85 -10.61 -10.50
CA PRO A 257 16.45 -10.07 -9.21
C PRO A 257 15.05 -9.44 -9.27
N TRP A 258 14.23 -9.72 -8.27
CA TRP A 258 12.91 -9.12 -8.14
C TRP A 258 13.05 -7.59 -8.04
N HIS A 259 12.35 -6.86 -8.91
CA HIS A 259 12.38 -5.40 -8.89
C HIS A 259 11.09 -4.79 -9.42
N ASP A 260 10.55 -3.88 -8.62
CA ASP A 260 9.37 -3.10 -8.97
C ASP A 260 9.80 -1.74 -9.54
N PHE A 261 9.84 -1.64 -10.87
CA PHE A 261 10.24 -0.43 -11.61
C PHE A 261 9.38 0.81 -11.30
N LYS A 262 8.20 0.65 -10.69
CA LYS A 262 7.38 1.80 -10.29
C LYS A 262 7.81 2.36 -8.94
N ASN A 263 8.52 1.61 -8.09
CA ASN A 263 8.90 2.07 -6.76
C ASN A 263 10.12 2.97 -6.87
N ILE A 264 10.00 4.18 -6.34
CA ILE A 264 11.03 5.22 -6.46
C ILE A 264 11.49 5.60 -5.06
N TRP A 265 12.78 5.77 -4.86
CA TRP A 265 13.29 6.42 -3.64
C TRP A 265 12.72 7.85 -3.52
N PRO A 266 12.38 8.35 -2.31
CA PRO A 266 12.60 7.75 -0.99
C PRO A 266 11.47 6.83 -0.49
N LEU A 267 10.49 6.47 -1.33
CA LEU A 267 9.48 5.47 -0.95
C LEU A 267 10.11 4.07 -0.87
N ASP A 268 10.93 3.71 -1.86
CA ASP A 268 11.79 2.53 -1.77
C ASP A 268 13.06 2.85 -0.98
N TYR A 269 12.94 2.81 0.34
CA TYR A 269 14.04 3.08 1.26
C TYR A 269 15.13 2.00 1.20
N SER A 270 14.82 0.80 0.68
CA SER A 270 15.75 -0.32 0.56
C SER A 270 16.63 -0.26 -0.69
N PHE A 271 16.35 0.68 -1.61
CA PHE A 271 17.02 0.76 -2.90
C PHE A 271 18.55 0.84 -2.80
N PHE A 272 19.08 1.53 -1.77
CA PHE A 272 20.51 1.71 -1.52
C PHE A 272 21.07 0.75 -0.45
N TYR A 273 20.34 -0.30 -0.09
CA TYR A 273 20.85 -1.31 0.84
C TYR A 273 21.89 -2.17 0.14
N ASP A 274 22.89 -2.60 0.89
CA ASP A 274 24.01 -3.43 0.45
C ASP A 274 23.54 -4.63 -0.38
N TYR A 275 22.64 -5.47 0.16
CA TYR A 275 22.16 -6.67 -0.53
C TYR A 275 21.42 -6.37 -1.85
N ARG A 276 20.77 -5.20 -1.97
CA ARG A 276 20.07 -4.76 -3.19
C ARG A 276 21.05 -4.26 -4.23
N ILE A 277 22.04 -3.48 -3.81
CA ILE A 277 23.11 -2.99 -4.69
C ILE A 277 23.91 -4.19 -5.21
N ASP A 278 24.38 -5.05 -4.32
CA ASP A 278 25.17 -6.23 -4.68
C ASP A 278 24.35 -7.17 -5.57
N GLY A 279 23.07 -7.40 -5.26
CA GLY A 279 22.17 -8.19 -6.09
C GLY A 279 21.99 -7.62 -7.50
N MET A 280 21.90 -6.29 -7.66
CA MET A 280 21.80 -5.64 -8.97
C MET A 280 23.14 -5.63 -9.71
N VAL A 281 24.26 -5.41 -9.04
CA VAL A 281 25.60 -5.41 -9.66
C VAL A 281 25.95 -6.83 -10.13
N ASN A 282 25.65 -7.85 -9.32
CA ASN A 282 25.92 -9.25 -9.65
C ASN A 282 25.00 -9.81 -10.75
N ALA A 283 23.84 -9.18 -11.00
CA ALA A 283 22.92 -9.55 -12.08
C ALA A 283 23.35 -9.07 -13.48
N GLY A 284 24.57 -8.55 -13.62
CA GLY A 284 25.16 -8.17 -14.91
C GLY A 284 24.55 -6.90 -15.53
N ALA A 285 24.53 -6.84 -16.86
CA ALA A 285 24.13 -5.62 -17.60
C ALA A 285 22.72 -5.13 -17.27
N LEU A 286 21.76 -6.05 -17.08
CA LEU A 286 20.39 -5.68 -16.75
C LEU A 286 20.28 -5.10 -15.33
N GLY A 287 20.95 -5.71 -14.35
CA GLY A 287 20.93 -5.20 -12.99
C GLY A 287 21.62 -3.84 -12.86
N MET A 288 22.73 -3.63 -13.57
CA MET A 288 23.35 -2.30 -13.68
C MET A 288 22.41 -1.28 -14.34
N PHE A 289 21.70 -1.68 -15.41
CA PHE A 289 20.67 -0.83 -16.02
C PHE A 289 19.59 -0.43 -15.01
N MET A 290 19.11 -1.36 -14.18
CA MET A 290 18.09 -1.10 -13.16
C MET A 290 18.56 -0.10 -12.11
N LEU A 291 19.81 -0.23 -11.65
CA LEU A 291 20.42 0.69 -10.69
C LEU A 291 20.54 2.11 -11.28
N ILE A 292 21.14 2.23 -12.46
CA ILE A 292 21.32 3.51 -13.16
C ILE A 292 19.96 4.16 -13.46
N TRP A 293 19.01 3.37 -13.97
CA TRP A 293 17.66 3.82 -14.26
C TRP A 293 16.97 4.36 -13.00
N GLY A 294 17.07 3.64 -11.87
CA GLY A 294 16.52 4.09 -10.60
C GLY A 294 17.10 5.45 -10.16
N ILE A 295 18.42 5.63 -10.23
CA ILE A 295 19.09 6.89 -9.89
C ILE A 295 18.66 8.03 -10.83
N ILE A 296 18.63 7.79 -12.14
CA ILE A 296 18.18 8.77 -13.14
C ILE A 296 16.72 9.17 -12.87
N LEU A 297 15.86 8.20 -12.58
CA LEU A 297 14.46 8.44 -12.25
C LEU A 297 14.33 9.31 -11.00
N ILE A 298 15.15 9.09 -9.97
CA ILE A 298 15.15 9.89 -8.74
C ILE A 298 15.61 11.33 -9.00
N VAL A 299 16.77 11.50 -9.65
CA VAL A 299 17.44 12.81 -9.77
C VAL A 299 16.85 13.67 -10.88
N LEU A 300 16.48 13.06 -12.02
CA LEU A 300 16.01 13.78 -13.20
C LEU A 300 14.53 13.50 -13.45
N GLY A 301 14.13 12.23 -13.50
CA GLY A 301 12.76 11.85 -13.84
C GLY A 301 11.72 12.52 -12.93
N VAL A 302 11.85 12.33 -11.62
CA VAL A 302 10.91 12.84 -10.64
C VAL A 302 10.79 14.37 -10.69
N PRO A 303 11.87 15.17 -10.62
CA PRO A 303 11.77 16.62 -10.77
C PRO A 303 11.15 17.07 -12.09
N ILE A 304 11.56 16.48 -13.22
CA ILE A 304 11.09 16.87 -14.55
C ILE A 304 9.60 16.56 -14.71
N PHE A 305 9.16 15.32 -14.44
CA PHE A 305 7.75 14.96 -14.56
C PHE A 305 6.88 15.75 -13.57
N THR A 306 7.38 16.01 -12.36
CA THR A 306 6.64 16.80 -11.36
C THR A 306 6.59 18.27 -11.71
N TYR A 307 7.61 18.82 -12.36
CA TYR A 307 7.57 20.15 -12.92
C TYR A 307 6.42 20.29 -13.92
N PHE A 308 6.30 19.38 -14.88
CA PHE A 308 5.24 19.48 -15.91
C PHE A 308 3.84 19.07 -15.44
N PHE A 309 3.72 18.07 -14.57
CA PHE A 309 2.44 17.44 -14.25
C PHE A 309 2.04 17.54 -12.77
N GLY A 310 2.88 18.11 -11.91
CA GLY A 310 2.71 18.06 -10.47
C GLY A 310 2.82 16.62 -9.95
N LYS A 311 2.31 16.34 -8.75
CA LYS A 311 2.34 14.98 -8.18
C LYS A 311 1.44 13.98 -8.91
N ARG A 312 0.59 14.45 -9.84
CA ARG A 312 -0.48 13.62 -10.40
C ARG A 312 0.06 12.46 -11.22
N TRP A 313 1.14 12.66 -11.99
CA TRP A 313 1.70 11.61 -12.86
C TRP A 313 2.08 10.35 -12.08
N TYR A 314 2.54 10.50 -10.83
CA TYR A 314 2.90 9.37 -9.99
C TYR A 314 1.78 9.00 -9.02
N CYS A 315 1.44 9.89 -8.07
CA CYS A 315 0.56 9.57 -6.94
C CYS A 315 -0.89 9.22 -7.33
N SER A 316 -1.34 9.66 -8.51
CA SER A 316 -2.71 9.46 -8.98
C SER A 316 -2.81 8.51 -10.18
N TRP A 317 -1.71 8.29 -10.94
CA TRP A 317 -1.75 7.54 -12.20
C TRP A 317 -0.88 6.26 -12.21
N VAL A 318 0.18 6.19 -11.39
CA VAL A 318 1.16 5.08 -11.41
C VAL A 318 1.27 4.37 -10.05
N CYS A 319 1.28 5.13 -8.96
CA CYS A 319 1.58 4.63 -7.62
C CYS A 319 0.56 3.58 -7.17
N GLY A 320 1.03 2.38 -6.76
CA GLY A 320 0.17 1.31 -6.24
C GLY A 320 -0.64 1.73 -5.01
N CYS A 321 0.02 2.40 -4.03
CA CYS A 321 -0.67 2.98 -2.86
C CYS A 321 -1.78 3.96 -3.27
N GLY A 322 -1.53 4.73 -4.33
CA GLY A 322 -2.54 5.60 -4.93
C GLY A 322 -3.66 4.82 -5.58
N GLY A 323 -3.35 3.77 -6.35
CA GLY A 323 -4.33 2.89 -6.98
C GLY A 323 -5.32 2.30 -5.97
N LEU A 324 -4.82 1.76 -4.85
CA LEU A 324 -5.69 1.19 -3.81
C LEU A 324 -6.52 2.29 -3.09
N ALA A 325 -5.90 3.42 -2.77
CA ALA A 325 -6.58 4.57 -2.16
C ALA A 325 -7.70 5.15 -3.05
N GLU A 326 -7.48 5.19 -4.35
CA GLU A 326 -8.42 5.72 -5.35
C GLU A 326 -9.56 4.76 -5.67
N THR A 327 -9.33 3.46 -5.51
CA THR A 327 -10.31 2.40 -5.83
C THR A 327 -11.02 1.91 -4.56
N LEU A 328 -10.36 1.08 -3.76
CA LEU A 328 -10.88 0.53 -2.51
C LEU A 328 -11.17 1.62 -1.48
N GLY A 329 -10.31 2.65 -1.41
CA GLY A 329 -10.43 3.75 -0.47
C GLY A 329 -11.47 4.82 -0.85
N ASP A 330 -11.88 4.94 -2.11
CA ASP A 330 -12.82 5.98 -2.58
C ASP A 330 -14.12 6.17 -1.76
N PRO A 331 -14.74 5.14 -1.17
CA PRO A 331 -15.90 5.30 -0.29
C PRO A 331 -15.65 6.14 0.98
N TYR A 332 -14.39 6.44 1.33
CA TYR A 332 -14.01 7.03 2.61
C TYR A 332 -13.42 8.46 2.49
N ARG A 333 -13.37 9.06 1.30
CA ARG A 333 -12.77 10.40 1.06
C ARG A 333 -13.29 11.50 1.99
N GLN A 334 -14.58 11.42 2.33
CA GLN A 334 -15.25 12.36 3.23
C GLN A 334 -14.66 12.38 4.64
N LEU A 335 -14.05 11.27 5.08
CA LEU A 335 -13.52 11.11 6.44
C LEU A 335 -12.16 11.79 6.65
N SER A 336 -11.45 12.17 5.57
CA SER A 336 -10.19 12.92 5.70
C SER A 336 -10.44 14.21 6.49
N ASP A 337 -9.65 14.55 7.50
CA ASP A 337 -9.86 15.78 8.27
C ASP A 337 -9.39 17.02 7.47
N LYS A 338 -10.21 18.07 7.41
CA LYS A 338 -9.93 19.34 6.70
C LYS A 338 -9.44 20.45 7.64
N SER A 339 -9.33 20.15 8.93
CA SER A 339 -8.93 21.11 9.97
C SER A 339 -7.51 21.64 9.74
N VAL A 340 -7.27 22.87 10.19
CA VAL A 340 -5.93 23.48 10.20
C VAL A 340 -4.97 22.68 11.09
N LYS A 341 -5.47 22.03 12.15
CA LYS A 341 -4.68 21.15 13.01
C LYS A 341 -4.15 19.95 12.22
N ALA A 342 -5.00 19.25 11.49
CA ALA A 342 -4.58 18.14 10.62
C ALA A 342 -3.56 18.59 9.57
N TRP A 343 -3.73 19.79 9.00
CA TRP A 343 -2.76 20.37 8.07
C TRP A 343 -1.40 20.72 8.71
N LYS A 344 -1.36 21.14 9.98
CA LYS A 344 -0.09 21.32 10.70
C LYS A 344 0.60 19.98 10.90
N ILE A 345 -0.14 18.98 11.38
CA ILE A 345 0.36 17.62 11.62
C ILE A 345 0.89 16.98 10.33
N GLU A 346 0.14 17.06 9.22
CA GLU A 346 0.56 16.48 7.93
C GLU A 346 1.90 17.06 7.48
N ARG A 347 2.10 18.37 7.67
CA ARG A 347 3.34 19.03 7.28
C ARG A 347 4.52 18.53 8.10
N TYR A 348 4.41 18.50 9.42
CA TYR A 348 5.53 18.09 10.27
C TYR A 348 5.87 16.61 10.09
N LEU A 349 4.86 15.73 10.10
CA LEU A 349 5.09 14.29 9.98
C LEU A 349 5.69 13.92 8.61
N ILE A 350 5.09 14.35 7.50
CA ILE A 350 5.53 13.87 6.18
C ILE A 350 6.94 14.36 5.82
N HIS A 351 7.30 15.58 6.22
CA HIS A 351 8.65 16.12 5.99
C HIS A 351 9.65 15.56 7.01
N GLY A 352 9.22 15.26 8.24
CA GLY A 352 10.04 14.55 9.22
C GLY A 352 10.46 13.16 8.71
N VAL A 353 9.51 12.39 8.15
CA VAL A 353 9.81 11.10 7.52
C VAL A 353 10.74 11.26 6.32
N LEU A 354 10.54 12.28 5.48
CA LEU A 354 11.44 12.56 4.36
C LEU A 354 12.88 12.88 4.82
N VAL A 355 13.04 13.77 5.80
CA VAL A 355 14.36 14.13 6.35
C VAL A 355 15.03 12.88 6.92
N PHE A 356 14.29 12.07 7.67
CA PHE A 356 14.81 10.81 8.22
C PHE A 356 15.23 9.84 7.11
N ALA A 357 14.44 9.68 6.05
CA ALA A 357 14.79 8.84 4.91
C ALA A 357 16.06 9.32 4.19
N ILE A 358 16.22 10.64 4.01
CA ILE A 358 17.43 11.24 3.41
C ILE A 358 18.65 10.99 4.28
N LEU A 359 18.56 11.25 5.59
CA LEU A 359 19.66 11.03 6.53
C LEU A 359 20.07 9.56 6.59
N MET A 360 19.10 8.66 6.71
CA MET A 360 19.33 7.21 6.71
C MET A 360 20.01 6.75 5.42
N THR A 361 19.55 7.23 4.27
CA THR A 361 20.15 6.91 2.98
C THR A 361 21.58 7.43 2.88
N GLY A 362 21.83 8.68 3.27
CA GLY A 362 23.16 9.28 3.28
C GLY A 362 24.14 8.51 4.17
N LEU A 363 23.71 8.12 5.38
CA LEU A 363 24.50 7.29 6.28
C LEU A 363 24.77 5.91 5.70
N THR A 364 23.78 5.29 5.06
CA THR A 364 23.93 3.96 4.42
C THR A 364 24.97 4.01 3.30
N ILE A 365 24.86 5.00 2.42
CA ILE A 365 25.79 5.19 1.31
C ILE A 365 27.20 5.50 1.83
N ALA A 366 27.33 6.40 2.81
CA ALA A 366 28.63 6.72 3.41
C ALA A 366 29.27 5.48 4.05
N ASN A 367 28.50 4.69 4.81
CA ASN A 367 29.00 3.48 5.45
C ASN A 367 29.45 2.42 4.43
N TYR A 368 28.69 2.25 3.34
CA TYR A 368 29.02 1.35 2.24
C TYR A 368 30.36 1.73 1.58
N PHE A 369 30.56 3.01 1.25
CA PHE A 369 31.82 3.47 0.65
C PHE A 369 33.02 3.47 1.60
N THR A 370 32.80 3.41 2.91
CA THR A 370 33.87 3.25 3.92
C THR A 370 34.13 1.80 4.30
N GLU A 371 33.62 0.83 3.55
CA GLU A 371 33.74 -0.61 3.87
C GLU A 371 33.29 -0.92 5.31
N PHE A 372 32.20 -0.28 5.74
CA PHE A 372 31.62 -0.41 7.09
C PHE A 372 32.52 0.05 8.25
N ALA A 373 33.63 0.76 7.98
CA ALA A 373 34.53 1.28 9.02
C ALA A 373 33.90 2.40 9.87
N LEU A 374 32.92 3.14 9.33
CA LEU A 374 32.34 4.31 10.00
C LEU A 374 31.33 3.94 11.09
N LEU A 375 30.42 3.00 10.80
CA LEU A 375 29.28 2.68 11.67
C LEU A 375 29.10 1.18 11.91
N GLY A 376 29.92 0.30 11.30
CA GLY A 376 29.81 -1.14 11.45
C GLY A 376 28.38 -1.64 11.22
N GLN A 377 27.86 -2.42 12.19
CA GLN A 377 26.50 -2.97 12.17
C GLN A 377 25.39 -1.99 12.60
N ALA A 378 25.72 -0.77 13.08
CA ALA A 378 24.69 0.19 13.52
C ALA A 378 23.75 0.60 12.37
N THR A 379 24.24 0.55 11.12
CA THR A 379 23.44 0.80 9.91
C THR A 379 22.32 -0.24 9.76
N ASN A 380 22.57 -1.51 10.07
CA ASN A 380 21.56 -2.58 9.99
C ASN A 380 20.47 -2.39 11.05
N GLN A 381 20.84 -1.93 12.25
CA GLN A 381 19.88 -1.59 13.30
C GLN A 381 18.99 -0.41 12.88
N LEU A 382 19.56 0.61 12.24
CA LEU A 382 18.82 1.75 11.69
C LEU A 382 17.83 1.31 10.59
N HIS A 383 18.26 0.42 9.69
CA HIS A 383 17.40 -0.17 8.65
C HIS A 383 16.22 -0.95 9.25
N SER A 384 16.49 -1.76 10.28
CA SER A 384 15.48 -2.53 10.99
C SER A 384 14.45 -1.62 11.68
N ILE A 385 14.90 -0.57 12.39
CA ILE A 385 14.00 0.40 13.02
C ILE A 385 13.16 1.14 11.98
N TYR A 386 13.75 1.57 10.86
CA TYR A 386 13.01 2.23 9.78
C TYR A 386 11.97 1.29 9.16
N GLY A 387 12.37 0.05 8.82
CA GLY A 387 11.47 -0.95 8.25
C GLY A 387 10.32 -1.31 9.19
N PHE A 388 10.58 -1.39 10.49
CA PHE A 388 9.55 -1.59 11.50
C PHE A 388 8.63 -0.37 11.67
N ALA A 389 9.18 0.80 11.99
CA ALA A 389 8.38 1.96 12.35
C ALA A 389 7.67 2.59 11.13
N ILE A 390 8.39 2.78 10.02
CA ILE A 390 7.90 3.50 8.84
C ILE A 390 7.31 2.54 7.81
N GLY A 391 8.00 1.42 7.54
CA GLY A 391 7.56 0.43 6.56
C GLY A 391 6.30 -0.32 6.99
N SER A 392 6.37 -1.07 8.10
CA SER A 392 5.29 -1.96 8.53
C SER A 392 4.22 -1.30 9.38
N ALA A 393 4.60 -0.60 10.44
CA ALA A 393 3.64 0.04 11.33
C ALA A 393 2.96 1.23 10.66
N PHE A 394 3.72 2.16 10.06
CA PHE A 394 3.12 3.38 9.53
C PHE A 394 2.59 3.25 8.08
N ALA A 395 3.29 2.59 7.17
CA ALA A 395 2.78 2.41 5.79
C ALA A 395 1.71 1.33 5.69
N GLY A 396 1.90 0.23 6.41
CA GLY A 396 1.00 -0.91 6.39
C GLY A 396 -0.26 -0.75 7.22
N VAL A 397 -0.09 -0.73 8.55
CA VAL A 397 -1.22 -0.69 9.51
C VAL A 397 -2.02 0.60 9.37
N VAL A 398 -1.34 1.76 9.30
CA VAL A 398 -2.02 3.07 9.16
C VAL A 398 -2.43 3.37 7.72
N GLY A 399 -1.81 2.74 6.72
CA GLY A 399 -2.12 2.97 5.32
C GLY A 399 -3.51 2.50 4.94
N THR A 400 -3.75 1.19 4.93
CA THR A 400 -5.01 0.59 4.45
C THR A 400 -6.04 0.38 5.56
N GLY A 401 -5.58 0.06 6.77
CA GLY A 401 -6.41 -0.19 7.93
C GLY A 401 -7.26 1.00 8.37
N PHE A 402 -6.77 2.22 8.17
CA PHE A 402 -7.42 3.44 8.61
C PHE A 402 -8.34 4.06 7.56
N TYR A 403 -8.55 3.42 6.40
CA TYR A 403 -9.49 3.94 5.40
C TYR A 403 -10.87 4.24 5.99
N PRO A 404 -11.51 3.32 6.75
CA PRO A 404 -12.82 3.58 7.35
C PRO A 404 -12.82 4.58 8.52
N LEU A 405 -11.65 5.04 8.97
CA LEU A 405 -11.46 5.86 10.17
C LEU A 405 -10.96 7.28 9.87
N MET A 406 -10.01 7.44 8.96
CA MET A 406 -9.31 8.71 8.70
C MET A 406 -9.29 9.10 7.21
N GLY A 407 -9.93 8.31 6.35
CA GLY A 407 -10.04 8.56 4.92
C GLY A 407 -9.04 7.77 4.09
N ASN A 408 -9.11 7.95 2.77
CA ASN A 408 -8.50 7.00 1.83
C ASN A 408 -7.00 7.20 1.56
N ARG A 409 -6.40 8.32 1.99
CA ARG A 409 -5.00 8.66 1.71
C ARG A 409 -4.21 9.03 2.96
N VAL A 410 -4.45 8.35 4.08
CA VAL A 410 -3.74 8.61 5.36
C VAL A 410 -2.24 8.46 5.19
N TRP A 411 -1.76 7.31 4.68
CA TRP A 411 -0.33 7.09 4.42
C TRP A 411 0.26 8.17 3.49
N CYS A 412 -0.36 8.40 2.33
CA CYS A 412 0.11 9.38 1.35
C CYS A 412 0.14 10.82 1.89
N ARG A 413 -0.68 11.12 2.91
CA ARG A 413 -0.80 12.45 3.52
C ARG A 413 0.17 12.67 4.66
N PHE A 414 0.40 11.67 5.49
CA PHE A 414 1.17 11.83 6.74
C PHE A 414 2.54 11.15 6.71
N GLY A 415 2.76 10.13 5.89
CA GLY A 415 3.95 9.26 6.01
C GLY A 415 4.72 8.99 4.73
N CYS A 416 4.14 9.16 3.54
CA CYS A 416 4.83 8.83 2.30
C CYS A 416 5.95 9.84 1.98
N PRO A 417 7.25 9.46 2.10
CA PRO A 417 8.36 10.40 1.89
C PRO A 417 8.45 10.85 0.43
N LEU A 418 8.12 9.97 -0.52
CA LEU A 418 8.05 10.33 -1.94
C LEU A 418 6.97 11.38 -2.23
N ALA A 419 5.82 11.32 -1.54
CA ALA A 419 4.79 12.34 -1.68
C ALA A 419 5.23 13.70 -1.11
N ALA A 420 6.11 13.73 -0.10
CA ALA A 420 6.76 14.95 0.38
C ALA A 420 7.76 15.50 -0.64
N TYR A 421 8.64 14.64 -1.19
CA TYR A 421 9.61 15.05 -2.22
C TYR A 421 8.91 15.64 -3.45
N LEU A 422 7.95 14.91 -4.02
CA LEU A 422 7.10 15.39 -5.11
C LEU A 422 6.32 16.67 -4.71
N GLY A 423 5.94 16.78 -3.44
CA GLY A 423 5.15 17.90 -2.90
C GLY A 423 5.94 19.21 -2.83
N ILE A 424 7.24 19.13 -2.54
CA ILE A 424 8.16 20.26 -2.56
C ILE A 424 8.24 20.80 -3.99
N VAL A 425 8.58 19.96 -4.96
CA VAL A 425 8.65 20.36 -6.37
C VAL A 425 7.30 20.90 -6.86
N GLN A 426 6.19 20.25 -6.49
CA GLN A 426 4.85 20.73 -6.86
C GLN A 426 4.54 22.11 -6.32
N ARG A 427 4.82 22.38 -5.04
CA ARG A 427 4.48 23.66 -4.42
C ARG A 427 5.30 24.81 -5.02
N PHE A 428 6.57 24.56 -5.29
CA PHE A 428 7.52 25.63 -5.62
C PHE A 428 7.82 25.81 -7.11
N LYS A 429 7.76 24.75 -7.92
CA LYS A 429 8.20 24.82 -9.33
C LYS A 429 7.19 24.26 -10.34
N SER A 430 6.23 23.44 -9.93
CA SER A 430 5.34 22.81 -10.90
C SER A 430 4.45 23.80 -11.65
N ARG A 431 4.21 23.49 -12.92
CA ARG A 431 3.21 24.10 -13.81
C ARG A 431 1.78 23.71 -13.46
N PHE A 432 1.61 22.62 -12.72
CA PHE A 432 0.29 22.12 -12.32
C PHE A 432 -0.35 22.99 -11.24
N ARG A 433 -1.58 23.42 -11.47
CA ARG A 433 -2.44 24.09 -10.50
C ARG A 433 -3.90 23.73 -10.73
N ILE A 434 -4.74 23.93 -9.71
CA ILE A 434 -6.19 23.93 -9.91
C ILE A 434 -6.63 25.40 -9.87
N THR A 435 -7.05 25.91 -11.02
CA THR A 435 -7.58 27.27 -11.13
C THR A 435 -9.04 27.31 -10.71
N THR A 436 -9.47 28.50 -10.27
CA THR A 436 -10.83 28.73 -9.79
C THR A 436 -11.42 29.98 -10.42
N ASN A 437 -12.67 29.87 -10.87
CA ASN A 437 -13.49 31.02 -11.21
C ASN A 437 -14.35 31.42 -10.00
N GLY A 438 -13.75 32.15 -9.05
CA GLY A 438 -14.32 32.38 -7.72
C GLY A 438 -15.71 33.01 -7.71
N GLY A 439 -16.04 33.86 -8.68
CA GLY A 439 -17.36 34.50 -8.80
C GLY A 439 -18.52 33.54 -9.04
N GLN A 440 -18.26 32.30 -9.43
CA GLN A 440 -19.29 31.27 -9.67
C GLN A 440 -19.43 30.27 -8.51
N CYS A 441 -18.64 30.41 -7.45
CA CYS A 441 -18.66 29.51 -6.30
C CYS A 441 -19.91 29.70 -5.43
N ILE A 442 -20.76 28.68 -5.34
CA ILE A 442 -21.96 28.67 -4.48
C ILE A 442 -21.73 28.06 -3.10
N SER A 443 -20.47 27.87 -2.69
CA SER A 443 -20.12 27.41 -1.32
C SER A 443 -20.68 26.04 -0.89
N CYS A 444 -21.15 25.19 -1.81
CA CYS A 444 -21.79 23.90 -1.50
C CYS A 444 -20.90 22.85 -0.78
N GLY A 445 -19.57 22.98 -0.85
CA GLY A 445 -18.63 22.13 -0.10
C GLY A 445 -18.31 20.76 -0.72
N ASN A 446 -18.98 20.33 -1.80
CA ASN A 446 -18.71 19.03 -2.45
C ASN A 446 -17.23 18.80 -2.80
N CYS A 447 -16.55 19.85 -3.27
CA CYS A 447 -15.13 19.79 -3.62
C CYS A 447 -14.22 19.50 -2.42
N SER A 448 -14.52 20.06 -1.24
CA SER A 448 -13.80 19.77 0.01
C SER A 448 -14.16 18.39 0.55
N THR A 449 -15.44 18.02 0.52
CA THR A 449 -15.92 16.71 0.99
C THR A 449 -15.20 15.57 0.29
N TYR A 450 -15.04 15.65 -1.04
CA TYR A 450 -14.40 14.60 -1.83
C TYR A 450 -12.89 14.80 -2.06
N CYS A 451 -12.28 15.78 -1.40
CA CYS A 451 -10.83 15.90 -1.39
C CYS A 451 -10.21 14.83 -0.48
N GLU A 452 -9.64 13.80 -1.10
CA GLU A 452 -8.96 12.69 -0.43
C GLU A 452 -7.74 13.11 0.41
N MET A 453 -7.07 14.22 0.04
CA MET A 453 -5.95 14.77 0.79
C MET A 453 -6.39 15.67 1.96
N GLY A 454 -7.69 15.83 2.20
CA GLY A 454 -8.21 16.66 3.29
C GLY A 454 -7.95 18.16 3.08
N ILE A 455 -7.85 18.62 1.83
CA ILE A 455 -7.75 20.05 1.53
C ILE A 455 -9.14 20.67 1.58
N ASP A 456 -9.31 21.78 2.29
CA ASP A 456 -10.53 22.59 2.19
C ASP A 456 -10.55 23.37 0.86
N VAL A 457 -10.94 22.69 -0.22
CA VAL A 457 -11.02 23.24 -1.57
C VAL A 457 -12.02 24.39 -1.67
N ARG A 458 -13.14 24.31 -0.95
CA ARG A 458 -14.17 25.35 -0.88
C ARG A 458 -13.57 26.68 -0.43
N TRP A 459 -12.71 26.66 0.59
CA TRP A 459 -12.05 27.87 1.12
C TRP A 459 -11.26 28.62 0.04
N TYR A 460 -10.59 27.90 -0.86
CA TYR A 460 -9.86 28.45 -2.01
C TYR A 460 -10.82 28.95 -3.09
N ALA A 461 -11.81 28.14 -3.43
CA ALA A 461 -12.75 28.43 -4.51
C ALA A 461 -13.54 29.72 -4.24
N GLN A 462 -14.05 29.90 -3.02
CA GLN A 462 -14.78 31.10 -2.59
C GLN A 462 -13.94 32.38 -2.72
N ARG A 463 -12.62 32.27 -2.55
CA ARG A 463 -11.69 33.42 -2.60
C ARG A 463 -11.11 33.68 -3.99
N GLY A 464 -11.48 32.90 -5.00
CA GLY A 464 -10.84 33.01 -6.32
C GLY A 464 -9.34 32.66 -6.30
N GLN A 465 -8.88 31.89 -5.30
CA GLN A 465 -7.48 31.52 -5.15
C GLN A 465 -7.16 30.18 -5.80
N ASN A 466 -6.12 30.16 -6.63
CA ASN A 466 -5.59 28.92 -7.19
C ASN A 466 -5.12 27.97 -6.08
N ILE A 467 -5.40 26.68 -6.24
CA ILE A 467 -5.02 25.65 -5.26
C ILE A 467 -3.65 25.12 -5.65
N VAL A 468 -2.62 25.64 -4.99
CA VAL A 468 -1.23 25.21 -5.15
C VAL A 468 -0.74 24.66 -3.83
N ARG A 469 -1.17 23.45 -3.49
CA ARG A 469 -0.83 22.78 -2.22
C ARG A 469 0.23 21.71 -2.45
N SER A 470 1.22 21.61 -1.58
CA SER A 470 2.18 20.49 -1.59
C SER A 470 1.49 19.14 -1.38
N SER A 471 0.37 19.10 -0.65
CA SER A 471 -0.39 17.87 -0.40
C SER A 471 -1.27 17.43 -1.56
N CYS A 472 -1.71 18.32 -2.46
CA CYS A 472 -2.61 17.96 -3.57
C CYS A 472 -1.99 16.88 -4.49
N VAL A 473 -2.66 15.76 -4.70
CA VAL A 473 -2.17 14.70 -5.62
C VAL A 473 -2.71 14.84 -7.05
N GLY A 474 -3.52 15.86 -7.31
CA GLY A 474 -4.04 16.14 -8.65
C GLY A 474 -5.04 15.12 -9.19
N CYS A 475 -5.80 14.42 -8.33
CA CYS A 475 -6.83 13.46 -8.75
C CYS A 475 -8.02 14.11 -9.48
N GLY A 476 -8.25 15.42 -9.31
CA GLY A 476 -9.27 16.16 -10.03
C GLY A 476 -10.73 15.84 -9.69
N VAL A 477 -10.98 15.02 -8.66
CA VAL A 477 -12.35 14.74 -8.19
C VAL A 477 -13.05 16.02 -7.75
N CYS A 478 -12.33 16.97 -7.12
CA CYS A 478 -12.89 18.25 -6.71
C CYS A 478 -13.47 19.09 -7.85
N SER A 479 -12.82 19.06 -9.03
CA SER A 479 -13.32 19.70 -10.25
C SER A 479 -14.55 18.97 -10.79
N ALA A 480 -14.48 17.64 -10.82
CA ALA A 480 -15.52 16.81 -11.39
C ALA A 480 -16.83 16.82 -10.58
N VAL A 481 -16.78 16.99 -9.26
CA VAL A 481 -17.97 17.07 -8.38
C VAL A 481 -18.51 18.50 -8.24
N CYS A 482 -17.89 19.50 -8.86
CA CYS A 482 -18.32 20.88 -8.76
C CYS A 482 -19.54 21.11 -9.68
N PRO A 483 -20.75 21.39 -9.13
CA PRO A 483 -21.96 21.53 -9.95
C PRO A 483 -21.95 22.78 -10.84
N ARG A 484 -21.10 23.75 -10.52
CA ARG A 484 -20.97 25.03 -11.24
C ARG A 484 -19.75 25.07 -12.17
N GLY A 485 -18.93 24.02 -12.21
CA GLY A 485 -17.72 23.98 -13.06
C GLY A 485 -16.64 25.00 -12.67
N VAL A 486 -16.61 25.43 -11.40
CA VAL A 486 -15.73 26.52 -10.91
C VAL A 486 -14.24 26.17 -11.00
N LEU A 487 -13.91 24.89 -10.85
CA LEU A 487 -12.55 24.40 -10.67
C LEU A 487 -12.05 23.72 -11.94
N LYS A 488 -10.85 24.06 -12.40
CA LYS A 488 -10.22 23.46 -13.58
C LYS A 488 -8.80 22.99 -13.25
N LEU A 489 -8.44 21.78 -13.70
CA LEU A 489 -7.07 21.29 -13.63
C LEU A 489 -6.29 21.91 -14.78
N GLU A 490 -5.21 22.62 -14.48
CA GLU A 490 -4.45 23.39 -15.45
C GLU A 490 -2.94 23.11 -15.30
N ASN A 491 -2.25 23.07 -16.44
CA ASN A 491 -0.80 23.20 -16.52
C ASN A 491 -0.50 24.51 -17.24
N ALA A 492 0.04 25.49 -16.53
CA ALA A 492 0.34 26.82 -17.06
C ALA A 492 1.72 27.26 -16.56
N ASP A 493 2.16 28.44 -16.99
CA ASP A 493 3.45 28.98 -16.56
C ASP A 493 3.44 29.36 -15.08
N GLU A 494 4.63 29.56 -14.51
CA GLU A 494 4.78 29.83 -13.08
C GLU A 494 4.22 31.20 -12.66
N GLU A 495 4.01 32.10 -13.61
CA GLU A 495 3.43 33.41 -13.38
C GLU A 495 1.96 33.31 -12.93
N GLY A 496 1.59 34.09 -11.90
CA GLY A 496 0.25 34.08 -11.34
C GLY A 496 -0.17 32.75 -10.69
N ARG A 497 0.79 31.84 -10.39
CA ARG A 497 0.46 30.53 -9.81
C ARG A 497 -0.19 30.67 -8.44
N ILE A 498 0.26 31.63 -7.63
CA ILE A 498 -0.29 31.94 -6.31
C ILE A 498 -0.94 33.33 -6.40
N ASN A 499 -2.26 33.38 -6.30
CA ASN A 499 -3.00 34.64 -6.27
C ASN A 499 -3.10 35.17 -4.84
N GLU A 500 -2.39 36.26 -4.55
CA GLU A 500 -2.38 36.92 -3.23
C GLU A 500 -3.54 37.91 -3.03
N LYS A 501 -4.35 38.16 -4.07
CA LYS A 501 -5.54 39.02 -4.01
C LYS A 501 -6.82 38.17 -3.90
N PRO A 502 -7.19 37.66 -2.71
CA PRO A 502 -8.44 36.92 -2.54
C PRO A 502 -9.64 37.84 -2.79
N ILE A 503 -10.67 37.32 -3.42
CA ILE A 503 -12.02 37.89 -3.33
C ILE A 503 -12.43 37.70 -1.86
N LEU A 504 -12.41 38.77 -1.08
CA LEU A 504 -12.95 38.79 0.27
C LEU A 504 -14.48 38.80 0.14
N ILE A 505 -15.16 37.76 0.61
CA ILE A 505 -16.63 37.74 0.69
C ILE A 505 -17.01 38.04 2.15
N GLY A 506 -17.68 39.17 2.41
CA GLY A 506 -18.07 39.66 3.75
C GLY A 506 -18.06 41.18 3.85
N ASN A 507 -18.38 41.77 5.01
CA ASN A 507 -18.47 43.24 5.22
C ASN A 507 -17.20 44.03 4.86
N ASN A 508 -16.06 43.37 4.69
CA ASN A 508 -14.77 43.99 4.35
C ASN A 508 -14.38 43.74 2.88
N SER A 509 -15.33 43.38 2.01
CA SER A 509 -15.06 42.97 0.64
C SER A 509 -14.62 44.11 -0.29
N ILE A 510 -14.98 45.35 0.03
CA ILE A 510 -14.72 46.53 -0.80
C ILE A 510 -14.52 47.73 0.14
N THR A 511 -13.29 48.21 0.30
CA THR A 511 -13.05 49.61 0.68
C THR A 511 -12.92 50.39 -0.61
N LEU A 512 -13.96 51.12 -0.99
CA LEU A 512 -13.83 52.17 -2.00
C LEU A 512 -12.91 53.22 -1.39
N ASN A 513 -11.79 53.52 -2.06
CA ASN A 513 -11.04 54.72 -1.73
C ASN A 513 -11.96 55.91 -2.06
N ALA A 514 -12.53 56.51 -1.03
CA ALA A 514 -13.27 57.76 -1.12
C ALA A 514 -12.31 58.93 -1.39
#